data_AF-A0A090QC57-F1
#
_entry.id   AF-A0A090QC57-F1
#
_cell.length_a   1.000
_cell.length_b   1.000
_cell.length_c   1.000
_cell.angle_alpha   90.00
_cell.angle_beta   90.00
_cell.angle_gamma   90.00
#
_symmetry.space_group_name_H-M   'P 1'
#
loop_
_entity.id
_entity.type
_entity.pdbx_description
1 polymer ?
#
loop_
_entity_poly.entity_id
_entity_poly.type
_entity_poly.pdbx_seq_one_letter_code
_entity_poly.pdbx_strand_id
1 'polypeptide(L)'
;MEETSKLHKDTVTEENVAEVVSMMTGIPVNRIATKEMKKLFNLGDSIKNRVIGQDKAVKQVVKAIQRNRAGLKDPNKPIGSFIFLGQTGVGKTQLAKVIASELFDSSNSLIRIDMSDTWRNLRYLDL
;
A
#
# COMPACT_ATOMS: atom_id res chain seq x y z
N MET A 1 -23.13 24.70 -39.29
CA MET A 1 -21.95 23.97 -38.77
C MET A 1 -22.10 23.57 -37.30
N GLU A 2 -23.32 23.53 -36.75
CA GLU A 2 -23.55 23.35 -35.30
C GLU A 2 -24.46 22.17 -34.94
N GLU A 3 -24.92 21.38 -35.92
CA GLU A 3 -25.90 20.30 -35.70
C GLU A 3 -25.31 18.88 -35.71
N THR A 4 -24.07 18.68 -36.14
CA THR A 4 -23.47 17.33 -36.26
C THR A 4 -22.78 16.84 -34.99
N SER A 5 -22.74 17.63 -33.92
CA SER A 5 -22.00 17.29 -32.69
C SER A 5 -22.86 16.68 -31.56
N LYS A 6 -24.19 16.60 -31.73
CA LYS A 6 -25.12 16.12 -30.69
C LYS A 6 -25.52 14.64 -30.77
N LEU A 7 -24.96 13.84 -31.70
CA LEU A 7 -25.45 12.48 -31.97
C LEU A 7 -24.47 11.32 -31.69
N HIS A 8 -23.25 11.57 -31.23
CA HIS A 8 -22.37 10.50 -30.74
C HIS A 8 -22.19 10.62 -29.23
N LYS A 9 -23.02 9.89 -28.47
CA LYS A 9 -22.64 9.50 -27.11
C LYS A 9 -21.62 8.36 -27.24
N ASP A 10 -20.38 8.71 -27.54
CA ASP A 10 -19.29 7.76 -27.40
C ASP A 10 -19.23 7.36 -25.93
N THR A 11 -19.43 6.07 -25.66
CA THR A 11 -19.44 5.55 -24.30
C THR A 11 -18.00 5.51 -23.81
N VAL A 12 -17.67 6.37 -22.85
CA VAL A 12 -16.34 6.43 -22.26
C VAL A 12 -16.13 5.18 -21.39
N THR A 13 -15.15 4.36 -21.75
CA THR A 13 -14.73 3.18 -20.98
C THR A 13 -13.52 3.46 -20.09
N GLU A 14 -13.20 2.54 -19.18
CA GLU A 14 -11.99 2.61 -18.36
C GLU A 14 -10.71 2.66 -19.21
N GLU A 15 -10.70 1.95 -20.35
CA GLU A 15 -9.59 1.98 -21.31
C GLU A 15 -9.40 3.37 -21.91
N ASN A 16 -10.48 4.09 -22.24
CA ASN A 16 -10.38 5.45 -22.76
C ASN A 16 -9.78 6.40 -21.72
N VAL A 17 -10.17 6.27 -20.45
CA VAL A 17 -9.59 7.06 -19.35
C VAL A 17 -8.11 6.73 -19.17
N ALA A 18 -7.75 5.44 -19.16
CA ALA A 18 -6.37 4.99 -19.01
C ALA A 18 -5.46 5.48 -20.16
N GLU A 19 -5.98 5.51 -21.38
CA GLU A 19 -5.29 6.02 -22.56
C GLU A 19 -4.98 7.52 -22.42
N VAL A 20 -5.97 8.33 -22.09
CA VAL A 20 -5.80 9.78 -21.89
C VAL A 20 -4.80 10.08 -20.77
N VAL A 21 -4.91 9.40 -19.63
CA VAL A 21 -3.97 9.55 -18.51
C VAL A 21 -2.56 9.13 -18.93
N SER A 22 -2.43 8.06 -19.72
CA SER A 22 -1.13 7.60 -20.23
C SER A 22 -0.51 8.62 -21.19
N MET A 23 -1.31 9.25 -22.06
CA MET A 23 -0.85 10.31 -22.97
C MET A 23 -0.42 11.57 -22.20
N MET A 24 -1.19 11.98 -21.19
CA MET A 24 -0.90 13.18 -20.40
C MET A 24 0.37 13.03 -19.55
N THR A 25 0.57 11.84 -18.97
CA THR A 25 1.67 11.60 -18.02
C THR A 25 2.90 10.95 -18.66
N GLY A 26 2.76 10.37 -19.86
CA GLY A 26 3.76 9.50 -20.48
C GLY A 26 3.91 8.14 -19.80
N ILE A 27 3.05 7.81 -18.82
CA ILE A 27 3.16 6.61 -18.00
C ILE A 27 2.11 5.57 -18.45
N PRO A 28 2.51 4.36 -18.88
CA PRO A 28 1.56 3.35 -19.37
C PRO A 28 0.77 2.71 -18.23
N VAL A 29 -0.45 3.22 -17.97
CA VAL A 29 -1.30 2.84 -16.81
C VAL A 29 -1.59 1.33 -16.78
N ASN A 30 -1.95 0.72 -17.91
CA ASN A 30 -2.25 -0.72 -18.00
C ASN A 30 -1.05 -1.62 -17.66
N ARG A 31 0.16 -1.18 -18.03
CA ARG A 31 1.41 -1.90 -17.70
C ARG A 31 1.70 -1.80 -16.21
N ILE A 32 1.43 -0.65 -15.59
CA ILE A 32 1.54 -0.46 -14.14
C ILE A 32 0.55 -1.36 -13.40
N ALA A 33 -0.73 -1.35 -13.79
CA ALA A 33 -1.76 -2.17 -13.15
C ALA A 33 -1.40 -3.65 -13.15
N THR A 34 -0.93 -4.18 -14.29
CA THR A 34 -0.46 -5.58 -14.40
C THR A 34 0.73 -5.87 -13.49
N LYS A 35 1.70 -4.95 -13.42
CA LYS A 35 2.87 -5.09 -12.54
C LYS A 35 2.46 -5.09 -11.06
N GLU A 36 1.56 -4.20 -10.66
CA GLU A 36 1.03 -4.15 -9.29
C GLU A 36 0.30 -5.43 -8.89
N MET A 37 -0.54 -5.98 -9.78
CA MET A 37 -1.23 -7.25 -9.53
C MET A 37 -0.26 -8.41 -9.31
N LYS A 38 0.76 -8.54 -10.16
CA LYS A 38 1.80 -9.58 -9.99
C LYS A 38 2.58 -9.41 -8.69
N LYS A 39 2.87 -8.17 -8.31
CA LYS A 39 3.54 -7.85 -7.05
C LYS A 39 2.69 -8.23 -5.84
N LEU A 40 1.39 -7.90 -5.87
CA LEU A 40 0.45 -8.26 -4.82
C LEU A 40 0.30 -9.77 -4.66
N PHE A 41 0.27 -10.51 -5.76
CA PHE A 41 0.21 -11.97 -5.75
C PHE A 41 1.43 -12.59 -5.04
N ASN A 42 2.63 -12.09 -5.31
CA ASN A 42 3.89 -12.59 -4.73
C ASN A 42 4.26 -11.94 -3.39
N LEU A 43 3.44 -11.02 -2.87
CA LEU A 43 3.79 -10.16 -1.74
C LEU A 43 4.16 -10.95 -0.48
N GLY A 44 3.38 -11.99 -0.16
CA GLY A 44 3.62 -12.81 1.03
C GLY A 44 4.96 -13.51 0.99
N ASP A 45 5.30 -14.14 -0.14
CA ASP A 45 6.56 -14.87 -0.30
C ASP A 45 7.75 -13.91 -0.35
N SER A 46 7.59 -12.76 -1.00
CA SER A 46 8.63 -11.70 -1.03
C SER A 46 8.98 -11.22 0.37
N ILE A 47 7.99 -11.02 1.26
CA ILE A 47 8.23 -10.63 2.65
C ILE A 47 8.89 -11.77 3.44
N LYS A 48 8.39 -13.01 3.32
CA LYS A 48 8.93 -14.18 4.05
C LYS A 48 10.39 -14.45 3.72
N ASN A 49 10.79 -14.26 2.47
CA ASN A 49 12.18 -14.42 2.05
C ASN A 49 13.14 -13.44 2.74
N ARG A 50 12.63 -12.34 3.30
CA ARG A 50 13.41 -11.30 3.97
C ARG A 50 13.25 -11.32 5.49
N VAL A 51 12.19 -11.95 6.01
CA VAL A 51 11.86 -12.00 7.44
C VAL A 51 11.44 -13.42 7.84
N ILE A 52 12.35 -14.12 8.49
CA ILE A 52 12.16 -15.50 8.93
C ILE A 52 11.36 -15.56 10.24
N GLY A 53 10.48 -16.55 10.38
CA GLY A 53 9.76 -16.85 11.63
C GLY A 53 8.57 -15.92 11.93
N GLN A 54 8.12 -15.11 10.97
CA GLN A 54 6.99 -14.18 11.13
C GLN A 54 5.78 -14.52 10.24
N ASP A 55 5.65 -15.75 9.76
CA ASP A 55 4.65 -16.17 8.77
C ASP A 55 3.22 -15.78 9.11
N LYS A 56 2.82 -15.91 10.38
CA LYS A 56 1.49 -15.55 10.85
C LYS A 56 1.23 -14.05 10.70
N ALA A 57 2.20 -13.21 11.07
CA ALA A 57 2.10 -11.76 10.94
C ALA A 57 2.05 -11.36 9.47
N VAL A 58 2.92 -11.94 8.63
CA VAL A 58 2.93 -11.70 7.17
C VAL A 58 1.58 -12.05 6.55
N LYS A 59 1.02 -13.23 6.88
CA LYS A 59 -0.29 -13.66 6.36
C LYS A 59 -1.42 -12.68 6.70
N GLN A 60 -1.45 -12.14 7.92
CA GLN A 60 -2.47 -11.16 8.33
C GLN A 60 -2.33 -9.83 7.58
N VAL A 61 -1.09 -9.37 7.41
CA VAL A 61 -0.81 -8.13 6.67
C VAL A 61 -1.21 -8.26 5.20
N VAL A 62 -0.77 -9.33 4.52
CA VAL A 62 -1.11 -9.60 3.11
C VAL A 62 -2.62 -9.66 2.92
N LYS A 63 -3.34 -10.35 3.82
CA LYS A 63 -4.81 -10.45 3.76
C LYS A 63 -5.49 -9.07 3.89
N ALA A 64 -4.98 -8.18 4.73
CA ALA A 64 -5.54 -6.83 4.86
C ALA A 64 -5.34 -6.00 3.58
N ILE A 65 -4.16 -6.10 2.97
CA ILE A 65 -3.83 -5.38 1.73
C ILE A 65 -4.66 -5.91 0.56
N GLN A 66 -4.81 -7.23 0.42
CA GLN A 66 -5.67 -7.84 -0.60
C GLN A 66 -7.13 -7.40 -0.47
N ARG A 67 -7.67 -7.37 0.77
CA ARG A 67 -9.02 -6.83 1.01
C ARG A 67 -9.16 -5.38 0.58
N ASN A 68 -8.16 -4.55 0.87
CA ASN A 68 -8.18 -3.16 0.43
C ASN A 68 -8.17 -3.02 -1.09
N ARG A 69 -7.33 -3.81 -1.79
CA ARG A 69 -7.25 -3.80 -3.25
C ARG A 69 -8.52 -4.32 -3.93
N ALA A 70 -9.23 -5.25 -3.30
CA ALA A 70 -10.53 -5.75 -3.76
C ALA A 70 -11.72 -4.81 -3.45
N GLY A 71 -11.47 -3.63 -2.84
CA GLY A 71 -12.54 -2.70 -2.45
C GLY A 71 -13.39 -3.18 -1.27
N LEU A 72 -12.95 -4.20 -0.53
CA LEU A 72 -13.70 -4.83 0.57
C LEU A 72 -13.44 -4.17 1.94
N LYS A 73 -12.80 -2.99 1.98
CA LYS A 73 -12.57 -2.24 3.22
C LYS A 73 -13.50 -1.03 3.30
N ASP A 74 -13.81 -0.63 4.53
CA ASP A 74 -14.38 0.68 4.81
C ASP A 74 -13.40 1.79 4.35
N PRO A 75 -13.82 2.72 3.46
CA PRO A 75 -12.98 3.83 3.00
C PRO A 75 -12.49 4.73 4.14
N ASN A 76 -13.23 4.84 5.24
CA ASN A 76 -12.90 5.69 6.38
C ASN A 76 -11.91 5.04 7.36
N LYS A 77 -11.45 3.81 7.08
CA LYS A 77 -10.54 3.06 7.95
C LYS A 77 -9.18 2.82 7.30
N PRO A 78 -8.10 2.71 8.10
CA PRO A 78 -6.80 2.32 7.59
C PRO A 78 -6.86 0.94 6.92
N ILE A 79 -5.94 0.67 5.99
CA ILE A 79 -5.83 -0.62 5.28
C ILE A 79 -5.72 -1.78 6.28
N GLY A 80 -4.95 -1.57 7.34
CA GLY A 80 -4.89 -2.46 8.50
C GLY A 80 -4.25 -1.72 9.67
N SER A 81 -4.62 -2.12 10.88
CA SER A 81 -3.98 -1.70 12.12
C SER A 81 -3.41 -2.95 12.79
N PHE A 82 -2.11 -2.94 13.07
CA PHE A 82 -1.38 -4.10 13.55
C PHE A 82 -0.56 -3.73 14.78
N ILE A 83 -0.59 -4.62 15.77
CA ILE A 83 0.27 -4.56 16.94
C ILE A 83 1.13 -5.83 16.94
N PHE A 84 2.45 -5.66 16.81
CA PHE A 84 3.39 -6.77 16.86
C PHE A 84 3.95 -6.89 18.29
N LEU A 85 3.61 -7.99 18.98
CA LEU A 85 4.02 -8.25 20.37
C LEU A 85 5.08 -9.35 20.47
N GLY A 86 5.88 -9.31 21.54
CA GLY A 86 6.88 -10.33 21.90
C GLY A 86 8.26 -9.75 22.23
N GLN A 87 9.25 -10.61 22.43
CA GLN A 87 10.60 -10.22 22.90
C GLN A 87 11.32 -9.26 21.92
N THR A 88 12.27 -8.50 22.46
CA THR A 88 13.16 -7.63 21.67
C THR A 88 14.05 -8.46 20.74
N GLY A 89 14.42 -7.91 19.58
CA GLY A 89 15.36 -8.57 18.65
C GLY A 89 14.74 -9.59 17.69
N VAL A 90 13.48 -10.03 17.90
CA VAL A 90 12.82 -11.05 17.04
C VAL A 90 12.35 -10.56 15.67
N GLY A 91 12.73 -9.32 15.27
CA GLY A 91 12.47 -8.81 13.92
C GLY A 91 11.17 -8.01 13.71
N LYS A 92 10.48 -7.55 14.76
CA LYS A 92 9.22 -6.77 14.61
C LYS A 92 9.39 -5.49 13.80
N THR A 93 10.40 -4.69 14.14
CA THR A 93 10.75 -3.45 13.42
C THR A 93 11.21 -3.76 11.99
N GLN A 94 11.92 -4.87 11.80
CA GLN A 94 12.38 -5.29 10.48
C GLN A 94 11.20 -5.70 9.59
N LEU A 95 10.22 -6.39 10.14
CA LEU A 95 8.98 -6.73 9.45
C LEU A 95 8.27 -5.47 8.94
N ALA A 96 8.12 -4.44 9.77
CA ALA A 96 7.52 -3.17 9.35
C ALA A 96 8.30 -2.50 8.19
N LYS A 97 9.63 -2.48 8.26
CA LYS A 97 10.49 -1.94 7.20
C LYS A 97 10.36 -2.71 5.88
N VAL A 98 10.35 -4.04 5.95
CA VAL A 98 10.20 -4.88 4.76
C VAL A 98 8.83 -4.69 4.14
N ILE A 99 7.76 -4.68 4.94
CA ILE A 99 6.39 -4.40 4.43
C ILE A 99 6.33 -3.06 3.69
N ALA A 100 6.89 -2.00 4.27
CA ALA A 100 6.91 -0.68 3.62
C ALA A 100 7.69 -0.71 2.30
N SER A 101 8.88 -1.33 2.30
CA SER A 101 9.70 -1.50 1.10
C SER A 101 8.98 -2.28 0.00
N GLU A 102 8.29 -3.37 0.35
CA GLU A 102 7.57 -4.20 -0.63
C GLU A 102 6.32 -3.51 -1.16
N LEU A 103 5.68 -2.62 -0.40
CA LEU A 103 4.47 -1.94 -0.86
C LEU A 103 4.75 -0.69 -1.69
N PHE A 104 5.76 0.09 -1.32
CA PHE A 104 6.00 1.41 -1.90
C PHE A 104 7.29 1.49 -2.72
N ASP A 105 7.97 0.36 -2.96
CA ASP A 105 9.23 0.29 -3.72
C ASP A 105 10.33 1.22 -3.16
N SER A 106 10.24 1.55 -1.88
CA SER A 106 11.15 2.48 -1.22
C SER A 106 11.22 2.21 0.28
N SER A 107 12.44 2.14 0.82
CA SER A 107 12.66 2.09 2.27
C SER A 107 12.31 3.39 2.99
N ASN A 108 12.27 4.52 2.26
CA ASN A 108 11.98 5.84 2.80
C ASN A 108 10.47 6.13 2.89
N SER A 109 9.64 5.20 2.40
CA SER A 109 8.18 5.28 2.50
C SER A 109 7.65 5.03 3.93
N LEU A 110 8.49 4.48 4.82
CA LEU A 110 8.11 4.23 6.20
C LEU A 110 8.22 5.51 7.02
N ILE A 111 7.07 6.10 7.37
CA ILE A 111 7.00 7.11 8.42
C ILE A 111 7.21 6.39 9.76
N ARG A 112 8.39 6.56 10.35
CA ARG A 112 8.73 6.00 11.66
C ARG A 112 8.59 7.07 12.74
N ILE A 113 7.73 6.80 13.71
CA ILE A 113 7.61 7.59 14.93
C ILE A 113 8.31 6.81 16.05
N ASP A 114 9.36 7.38 16.64
CA ASP A 114 9.97 6.78 17.82
C ASP A 114 9.13 7.13 19.05
N MET A 115 8.45 6.11 19.57
CA MET A 115 7.60 6.27 20.75
C MET A 115 8.42 6.55 22.01
N SER A 116 9.76 6.36 21.95
CA SER A 116 10.63 6.57 23.11
C SER A 116 10.88 8.04 23.43
N ASP A 117 10.94 8.90 22.42
CA ASP A 117 11.16 10.34 22.64
C ASP A 117 9.87 11.08 22.99
N THR A 118 8.73 10.58 22.50
CA THR A 118 7.41 11.19 22.75
C THR A 118 7.03 11.12 24.23
N TRP A 119 7.31 10.01 24.92
CA TRP A 119 7.06 9.93 26.38
C TRP A 119 8.00 10.83 27.19
N ARG A 120 9.22 11.09 26.70
CA ARG A 120 10.19 11.92 27.42
C ARG A 120 9.73 13.37 27.51
N ASN A 121 9.17 13.91 26.43
CA ASN A 121 8.69 15.30 26.39
C ASN A 121 7.39 15.51 27.17
N LEU A 122 6.51 14.50 27.26
CA LEU A 122 5.31 14.58 28.09
C LEU A 122 5.64 14.64 29.59
N ARG A 123 6.69 13.93 30.05
CA ARG A 123 7.13 14.01 31.46
C ARG A 123 7.64 15.39 31.90
N TYR A 124 8.06 16.25 30.97
CA TYR A 124 8.49 17.62 31.29
C TYR A 124 7.33 18.63 31.32
N LEU A 125 6.13 18.24 30.89
CA LEU A 125 4.92 19.07 30.94
C LEU A 125 4.07 18.78 32.19
N ASP A 126 4.32 17.65 32.86
CA ASP A 126 3.67 17.23 34.11
C ASP A 126 4.52 17.52 35.37
N LEU A 127 5.61 18.30 35.24
CA LEU A 127 6.49 18.79 36.32
C LEU A 127 6.54 20.32 36.29
#